data_AF-A0AAJ1V4K6-F1
#
_entry.id   AF-A0AAJ1V4K6-F1
#
_cell.length_a   1.000
_cell.length_b   1.000
_cell.length_c   1.000
_cell.angle_alpha   90.00
_cell.angle_beta   90.00
_cell.angle_gamma   90.00
#
_symmetry.space_group_name_H-M   'P 1'
#
loop_
_entity.id
_entity.type
_entity.pdbx_description
1 polymer ?
#
loop_
_entity_poly.entity_id
_entity_poly.type
_entity_poly.pdbx_seq_one_letter_code
_entity_poly.pdbx_strand_id
1 'polypeptide(L)' 'RKGMVNNKFNYFIMSKLAEAGIPTQMERLLSDTECLVKKLDMVPVECVVRNRAAGSLVKRLGIEEGIELNPPLFDLF' A
#
# COMPACT_ATOMS: atom_id res chain seq x y z
N ARG A 1 -6.13 15.71 12.08
CA ARG A 1 -6.74 15.51 10.73
C ARG A 1 -6.08 14.37 9.94
N LYS A 2 -4.73 14.31 9.82
CA LYS A 2 -4.03 13.22 9.09
C LYS A 2 -4.51 11.80 9.44
N GLY A 3 -4.59 11.46 10.74
CA GLY A 3 -5.02 10.13 11.18
C GLY A 3 -6.42 9.75 10.68
N MET A 4 -7.36 10.70 10.71
CA MET A 4 -8.72 10.48 10.20
C MET A 4 -8.74 10.16 8.71
N VAL A 5 -8.03 10.96 7.92
CA VAL A 5 -7.96 10.76 6.46
C VAL A 5 -7.31 9.43 6.13
N ASN A 6 -6.18 9.12 6.77
CA ASN A 6 -5.46 7.87 6.54
C ASN A 6 -6.30 6.65 6.92
N ASN A 7 -7.01 6.69 8.06
CA ASN A 7 -7.84 5.59 8.52
C ASN A 7 -8.99 5.30 7.55
N LYS A 8 -9.74 6.35 7.15
CA LYS A 8 -10.86 6.22 6.20
C LYS A 8 -10.38 5.78 4.80
N PHE A 9 -9.27 6.34 4.32
CA PHE A 9 -8.72 5.98 3.02
C PHE A 9 -8.23 4.53 3.00
N ASN A 10 -7.50 4.09 4.02
CA ASN A 10 -7.04 2.70 4.15
C ASN A 10 -8.25 1.74 4.18
N TYR A 11 -9.25 2.02 5.03
CA TYR A 11 -10.47 1.21 5.09
C TYR A 11 -11.16 1.08 3.73
N PHE A 12 -11.29 2.18 2.98
CA PHE A 12 -11.89 2.18 1.65
C PHE A 12 -11.13 1.29 0.66
N ILE A 13 -9.81 1.43 0.56
CA ILE A 13 -8.97 0.63 -0.36
C ILE A 13 -9.01 -0.85 0.02
N MET A 14 -8.84 -1.20 1.30
CA MET A 14 -8.84 -2.59 1.74
C MET A 14 -10.20 -3.27 1.53
N SER A 15 -11.29 -2.53 1.69
CA SER A 15 -12.64 -3.02 1.39
C SER A 15 -12.82 -3.32 -0.10
N LYS A 16 -12.33 -2.43 -0.99
CA LYS A 16 -12.36 -2.64 -2.45
C LYS A 16 -11.55 -3.86 -2.89
N LEU A 17 -10.40 -4.10 -2.27
CA LEU A 17 -9.59 -5.30 -2.52
C LEU A 17 -10.34 -6.57 -2.08
N ALA A 18 -10.97 -6.55 -0.91
CA ALA A 18 -11.77 -7.67 -0.41
C ALA A 18 -12.98 -7.96 -1.32
N GLU A 19 -13.70 -6.92 -1.79
CA GLU A 19 -14.77 -7.05 -2.78
C GLU A 19 -14.29 -7.68 -4.10
N ALA A 20 -13.04 -7.41 -4.50
CA ALA A 20 -12.39 -8.01 -5.67
C ALA A 20 -11.84 -9.43 -5.42
N GLY A 21 -12.08 -10.01 -4.24
CA GLY A 21 -11.66 -11.37 -3.88
C GLY A 21 -10.22 -11.47 -3.35
N ILE A 22 -9.55 -10.35 -3.08
CA ILE A 22 -8.19 -10.32 -2.51
C ILE A 22 -8.30 -10.32 -0.98
N PRO A 23 -7.75 -11.33 -0.28
CA PRO A 23 -7.79 -11.35 1.18
C PRO A 23 -7.09 -10.15 1.80
N THR A 24 -7.76 -9.48 2.73
CA THR A 24 -7.17 -8.40 3.54
C THR A 24 -7.40 -8.65 5.03
N GLN A 25 -6.66 -7.91 5.86
CA GLN A 25 -6.78 -7.89 7.31
C GLN A 25 -7.96 -7.06 7.82
N MET A 26 -8.62 -6.27 6.96
CA MET A 26 -9.60 -5.28 7.38
C MET A 26 -10.94 -5.93 7.76
N GLU A 27 -11.47 -5.61 8.94
CA GLU A 27 -12.76 -6.12 9.42
C GLU A 27 -13.83 -5.03 9.49
N ARG A 28 -13.54 -3.91 10.16
CA ARG A 28 -14.54 -2.83 10.37
C ARG A 28 -13.90 -1.49 10.69
N LEU A 29 -14.51 -0.40 10.22
CA LEU A 29 -14.20 0.97 10.66
C LEU A 29 -14.93 1.27 11.97
N LEU A 30 -14.21 1.66 13.03
CA LEU A 30 -14.80 1.88 14.35
C LEU A 30 -15.08 3.36 14.63
N SER A 31 -14.15 4.23 14.23
CA SER A 31 -14.24 5.67 14.44
C SER A 31 -13.50 6.41 13.34
N ASP A 32 -13.42 7.73 13.46
CA ASP A 32 -12.60 8.53 12.57
C ASP A 32 -11.14 8.08 12.55
N THR A 33 -10.60 7.59 13.67
CA THR A 33 -9.17 7.28 13.82
C THR A 33 -8.86 5.83 14.17
N GLU A 34 -9.87 4.96 14.31
CA GLU A 34 -9.70 3.56 14.69
C GLU A 34 -10.34 2.60 13.67
N CYS A 35 -9.70 1.45 13.46
CA CYS A 35 -10.23 0.33 12.68
C CYS A 35 -9.96 -0.98 13.42
N LEU A 36 -10.87 -1.94 13.24
CA LEU A 36 -10.70 -3.32 13.66
C LEU A 36 -10.05 -4.12 12.52
N VAL A 37 -8.99 -4.84 12.84
CA VAL A 37 -8.24 -5.67 11.89
C VAL A 37 -7.96 -7.06 12.49
N LYS A 38 -7.73 -8.03 11.61
CA LYS A 38 -7.20 -9.35 12.00
C LYS A 38 -5.80 -9.20 12.57
N LYS A 39 -5.51 -9.89 13.67
CA LYS A 39 -4.15 -10.04 14.17
C LYS A 39 -3.39 -10.95 13.20
N LEU A 40 -2.26 -10.46 12.67
CA LEU A 40 -1.41 -11.19 11.75
C LEU A 40 -0.03 -11.43 12.38
N ASP A 41 0.58 -12.54 12.03
CA ASP A 41 2.01 -12.77 12.21
C ASP A 41 2.74 -12.15 11.01
N MET A 42 3.25 -10.94 11.19
CA MET A 42 3.83 -10.15 10.10
C MET A 42 5.13 -10.78 9.59
N VAL A 43 5.21 -11.00 8.28
CA VAL A 43 6.50 -11.21 7.60
C VAL A 43 7.23 -9.86 7.58
N PRO A 44 8.48 -9.78 8.06
CA PRO A 44 9.21 -8.52 8.19
C PRO A 44 9.81 -8.08 6.84
N VAL A 45 8.96 -7.93 5.82
CA VAL A 45 9.33 -7.55 4.46
C VAL A 45 8.35 -6.51 3.95
N GLU A 46 8.86 -5.46 3.31
CA GLU A 46 8.06 -4.49 2.59
C GLU A 46 8.01 -4.85 1.10
N CYS A 47 6.82 -5.15 0.60
CA CYS A 47 6.57 -5.42 -0.81
C CYS A 47 6.22 -4.12 -1.55
N VAL A 48 7.07 -3.67 -2.47
CA VAL A 48 6.88 -2.42 -3.20
C VAL A 48 6.69 -2.68 -4.69
N VAL A 49 5.56 -2.24 -5.24
CA VAL A 49 5.28 -2.26 -6.69
C VAL A 49 5.46 -0.85 -7.25
N ARG A 50 6.17 -0.73 -8.38
CA ARG A 50 6.43 0.53 -9.07
C ARG A 50 6.03 0.45 -10.53
N ASN A 51 5.04 1.25 -10.91
CA ASN A 51 4.64 1.42 -12.31
C ASN A 51 5.44 2.53 -13.02
N ARG A 52 5.97 3.50 -12.26
CA ARG A 52 6.81 4.59 -12.75
C ARG A 52 8.00 4.81 -11.85
N ALA A 53 9.10 5.29 -12.41
CA ALA A 53 10.28 5.64 -11.63
C ALA A 53 10.02 6.88 -10.78
N ALA A 54 10.25 6.78 -9.47
CA ALA A 54 10.14 7.90 -8.55
C ALA A 54 10.96 7.65 -7.28
N GLY A 55 11.25 8.73 -6.54
CA GLY A 55 11.84 8.65 -5.21
C GLY A 55 13.21 7.98 -5.16
N SER A 56 13.41 7.04 -4.23
CA SER A 56 14.69 6.36 -4.02
C SER A 56 15.15 5.51 -5.21
N LEU A 57 14.21 5.04 -6.05
CA LEU A 57 14.55 4.24 -7.24
C LEU A 57 15.37 5.05 -8.25
N VAL A 58 14.94 6.28 -8.52
CA VAL A 58 15.60 7.23 -9.45
C VAL A 58 17.06 7.43 -9.03
N LYS A 59 17.29 7.69 -7.73
CA LYS A 59 18.63 7.84 -7.17
C LYS A 59 19.46 6.56 -7.25
N ARG A 60 18.85 5.40 -6.99
CA ARG A 60 19.53 4.09 -6.98
C ARG A 60 19.98 3.66 -8.37
N LEU A 61 19.17 3.91 -9.39
CA LEU A 61 19.41 3.43 -10.76
C LEU A 61 19.95 4.50 -11.70
N GLY A 62 19.98 5.78 -11.30
CA GLY A 62 20.42 6.89 -12.15
C GLY A 62 19.50 7.13 -13.35
N ILE A 63 18.22 6.75 -13.23
CA ILE A 63 17.20 6.91 -14.27
C ILE A 63 16.42 8.20 -14.04
N GLU A 64 15.74 8.69 -15.08
CA GLU A 64 14.88 9.87 -15.00
C GLU A 64 13.59 9.58 -14.20
N GLU A 65 13.09 10.58 -13.48
CA GLU A 65 11.82 10.48 -12.75
C GLU A 65 10.62 10.49 -13.73
N GLY A 66 9.60 9.68 -13.44
CA GLY A 66 8.37 9.59 -14.23
C GLY A 66 8.40 8.57 -15.37
N ILE A 67 9.58 7.99 -15.69
CA ILE A 67 9.67 6.96 -16.73
C ILE A 67 8.77 5.77 -16.41
N GLU A 68 8.11 5.24 -17.42
CA GLU A 68 7.26 4.07 -17.28
C GLU A 68 8.09 2.80 -17.12
N LEU A 69 7.71 1.97 -16.16
CA LEU A 69 8.35 0.68 -15.91
C LEU A 69 7.44 -0.40 -16.49
N ASN A 70 7.87 -1.00 -17.60
CA ASN A 70 7.14 -2.08 -18.26
C ASN A 70 8.09 -3.28 -18.50
N PRO A 71 7.91 -4.41 -17.79
CA PRO A 71 6.86 -4.66 -16.79
C PRO A 71 7.02 -3.81 -15.52
N PRO A 72 5.96 -3.65 -14.71
CA PRO A 72 6.07 -3.02 -13.39
C PRO A 72 7.16 -3.67 -12.55
N LEU A 73 7.94 -2.86 -11.84
CA LEU A 73 9.00 -3.36 -10.97
C LEU A 73 8.42 -3.80 -9.63
N PHE A 74 8.84 -4.97 -9.14
CA PHE A 74 8.55 -5.48 -7.82
C PHE A 74 9.84 -5.55 -6.99
N ASP A 75 9.93 -4.75 -5.93
CA ASP A 75 11.04 -4.70 -4.99
C ASP A 75 10.63 -5.27 -3.62
N LEU A 76 11.59 -5.86 -2.91
CA LEU A 76 11.46 -6.26 -1.51
C LEU A 76 12.48 -5.49 -0.66
N PHE A 77 12.06 -4.99 0.49
CA PHE A 77 12.92 -4.34 1.49
C PHE A 77 12.80 -5.03 2.86
#